data_AF-A0A965I3K2-F1
#
_entry.id   AF-A0A965I3K2-F1
#
_cell.length_a   1.000
_cell.length_b   1.000
_cell.length_c   1.000
_cell.angle_alpha   90.00
_cell.angle_beta   90.00
_cell.angle_gamma   90.00
#
_symmetry.space_group_name_H-M   'P 1'
#
loop_
_entity.id
_entity.type
_entity.pdbx_description
1 polymer ?
#
loop_
_entity_poly.entity_id
_entity_poly.type
_entity_poly.pdbx_seq_one_letter_code
_entity_poly.pdbx_strand_id
1 'polypeptide(L)' 'MTNTQPQQTVSFTRMEAGTKEDYALLDRLEKAYISALPQRILSALENLQDSLGGYQVTRLEHSLQTAT' A
#
# COMPACT_ATOMS: atom_id res chain seq x y z
N MET A 1 1.37 -20.43 -5.92
CA MET A 1 2.04 -19.97 -7.16
C MET A 1 1.84 -18.46 -7.24
N THR A 2 2.72 -17.66 -6.63
CA THR A 2 2.67 -16.20 -6.74
C THR A 2 3.32 -15.81 -8.06
N ASN A 3 2.50 -15.32 -8.98
CA ASN A 3 2.91 -14.89 -10.31
C ASN A 3 3.66 -13.55 -10.18
N THR A 4 4.95 -13.60 -9.84
CA THR A 4 5.82 -12.41 -9.85
C THR A 4 6.12 -12.06 -11.31
N GLN A 5 5.27 -11.22 -11.90
CA GLN A 5 5.60 -10.54 -13.15
C GLN A 5 6.94 -9.80 -12.95
N PRO A 6 7.87 -9.80 -13.93
CA PRO A 6 9.08 -9.01 -13.82
C PRO A 6 8.68 -7.54 -13.66
N GLN A 7 8.93 -6.98 -12.47
CA GLN A 7 8.66 -5.59 -12.16
C GLN A 7 9.47 -4.76 -13.14
N GLN A 8 8.81 -4.10 -14.11
CA GLN A 8 9.48 -3.15 -14.98
C GLN A 8 10.11 -2.06 -14.10
N THR A 9 11.40 -1.83 -14.25
CA THR A 9 12.16 -0.83 -13.51
C THR A 9 12.59 0.28 -14.44
N VAL A 10 12.69 1.49 -13.91
CA VAL A 10 13.29 2.61 -14.63
C VAL A 10 14.76 2.32 -14.95
N SER A 11 15.26 2.95 -16.01
CA SER A 11 16.65 2.81 -16.47
C SER A 11 17.64 3.68 -15.69
N PHE A 12 17.16 4.73 -15.02
CA PHE A 12 18.00 5.73 -14.37
C PHE A 12 18.33 5.39 -12.91
N THR A 13 19.52 5.81 -12.46
CA THR A 13 19.87 5.87 -11.03
C THR A 13 19.66 7.27 -10.45
N ARG A 14 19.83 8.33 -11.27
CA ARG A 14 19.55 9.72 -10.92
C ARG A 14 18.33 10.20 -11.70
N MET A 15 17.34 10.81 -11.04
CA MET A 15 16.08 11.23 -11.70
C MET A 15 16.30 12.18 -12.87
N GLU A 16 17.30 13.07 -12.80
CA GLU A 16 17.65 13.97 -13.91
C GLU A 16 18.05 13.24 -15.20
N ALA A 17 18.52 12.00 -15.09
CA ALA A 17 18.88 11.15 -16.21
C ALA A 17 17.71 10.30 -16.73
N GLY A 18 16.49 10.53 -16.22
CA GLY A 18 15.31 9.76 -16.58
C GLY A 18 14.81 10.07 -18.00
N THR A 19 14.37 9.03 -18.68
CA THR A 19 13.75 9.15 -20.01
C THR A 19 12.25 9.36 -19.92
N LYS A 20 11.63 9.79 -21.01
CA LYS A 20 10.16 9.93 -21.09
C LYS A 20 9.46 8.59 -20.80
N GLU A 21 10.03 7.51 -21.29
CA GLU A 21 9.53 6.14 -21.13
C GLU A 21 9.60 5.70 -19.66
N ASP A 22 10.66 6.08 -18.93
CA ASP A 22 10.79 5.83 -17.49
C ASP A 22 9.67 6.55 -16.71
N TYR A 23 9.43 7.82 -17.01
CA TYR A 23 8.38 8.58 -16.34
C TYR A 23 6.97 8.09 -16.71
N ALA A 24 6.75 7.66 -17.96
CA ALA A 24 5.49 7.04 -18.37
C ALA A 24 5.25 5.69 -17.67
N LEU A 25 6.32 4.93 -17.41
CA LEU A 25 6.26 3.72 -16.58
C LEU A 25 5.87 4.06 -15.15
N LEU A 26 6.53 5.04 -14.52
CA LEU A 26 6.21 5.47 -13.15
C LEU A 26 4.77 5.96 -13.01
N ASP A 27 4.28 6.80 -13.94
CA ASP A 27 2.89 7.30 -13.93
C ASP A 27 1.87 6.16 -13.96
N ARG A 28 2.12 5.13 -14.78
CA ARG A 28 1.24 3.95 -14.84
C ARG A 28 1.22 3.17 -13.52
N LEU A 29 2.40 2.95 -12.94
CA LEU A 29 2.54 2.25 -11.66
C LEU A 29 1.90 3.05 -10.52
N GLU A 30 2.08 4.36 -10.52
CA GLU A 30 1.51 5.26 -9.53
C GLU A 30 -0.02 5.27 -9.60
N LYS A 31 -0.61 5.37 -10.81
CA LYS A 31 -2.07 5.28 -10.99
C LYS A 31 -2.64 3.97 -10.46
N ALA A 32 -1.97 2.84 -10.72
CA ALA A 32 -2.38 1.55 -10.20
C ALA A 32 -2.22 1.47 -8.67
N TYR A 33 -1.17 2.08 -8.11
CA TYR A 33 -0.99 2.16 -6.66
C TYR A 33 -2.08 3.03 -6.02
N ILE A 34 -2.38 4.21 -6.56
CA ILE A 34 -3.41 5.12 -6.05
C ILE A 34 -4.79 4.46 -6.09
N SER A 35 -5.16 3.78 -7.17
CA SER A 35 -6.48 3.15 -7.29
C SER A 35 -6.72 2.08 -6.22
N ALA A 36 -5.67 1.41 -5.75
CA ALA A 36 -5.74 0.42 -4.67
C ALA A 36 -5.67 1.02 -3.25
N LEU A 37 -5.57 2.35 -3.10
CA LEU A 37 -5.47 3.02 -1.79
C LEU A 37 -6.64 2.71 -0.86
N PRO A 38 -7.93 2.77 -1.28
CA PRO A 38 -9.05 2.49 -0.37
C PRO A 38 -8.97 1.09 0.23
N GLN A 39 -8.64 0.09 -0.59
CA GLN A 39 -8.51 -1.29 -0.12
C GLN A 39 -7.36 -1.44 0.88
N ARG A 40 -6.21 -0.80 0.64
CA ARG A 40 -5.08 -0.83 1.58
C ARG A 40 -5.44 -0.20 2.93
N ILE A 41 -6.22 0.89 2.94
CA ILE A 41 -6.69 1.52 4.17
C ILE A 41 -7.60 0.56 4.94
N LEU A 42 -8.58 -0.05 4.27
CA LEU A 42 -9.49 -1.01 4.90
C LEU A 42 -8.74 -2.21 5.46
N SER A 43 -7.83 -2.81 4.69
CA SER A 43 -7.02 -3.93 5.17
C SER A 43 -6.10 -3.54 6.32
N ALA A 44 -5.59 -2.31 6.36
CA ALA A 44 -4.82 -1.83 7.51
C ALA A 44 -5.67 -1.72 8.79
N LEU A 45 -6.95 -1.32 8.67
CA LEU A 45 -7.89 -1.30 9.79
C LEU A 45 -8.24 -2.72 10.24
N GLU A 46 -8.53 -3.63 9.30
CA GLU A 46 -8.82 -5.05 9.59
C GLU A 46 -7.67 -5.71 10.36
N ASN A 47 -6.42 -5.39 10.02
CA ASN A 47 -5.25 -5.91 10.73
C ASN A 47 -5.14 -5.43 12.19
N LEU A 48 -5.92 -4.44 12.62
CA LEU A 48 -6.01 -4.01 14.02
C LEU A 48 -6.88 -4.95 14.87
N GLN A 49 -7.60 -5.90 14.25
CA GLN A 49 -8.37 -6.94 14.93
C GLN A 49 -7.46 -7.88 15.73
N ASP A 50 -6.23 -8.11 15.28
CA ASP A 50 -5.25 -8.90 16.01
C ASP A 50 -4.55 -8.05 17.07
N SER A 51 -4.59 -8.53 18.32
CA SER A 51 -3.98 -7.85 19.46
C SER A 51 -3.03 -8.76 20.23
N LEU A 52 -2.14 -8.15 21.00
CA LEU A 52 -1.30 -8.89 21.94
C LEU A 52 -2.22 -9.57 22.98
N GLY A 53 -1.91 -10.82 23.34
CA GLY A 53 -2.65 -11.52 24.39
C GLY A 53 -2.65 -10.75 25.71
N GLY A 54 -3.80 -10.72 26.38
CA GLY A 54 -3.98 -10.08 27.69
C GLY A 54 -4.76 -8.76 27.68
N TYR A 55 -5.04 -8.19 26.50
CA TYR A 55 -5.95 -7.04 26.38
C TYR A 55 -7.42 -7.49 26.30
N GLN A 56 -8.32 -6.73 26.91
CA GLN A 56 -9.76 -7.02 26.92
C GLN A 56 -10.44 -6.73 25.58
N VAL A 57 -9.90 -5.79 24.80
CA VAL A 57 -10.38 -5.41 23.47
C VAL A 57 -9.21 -5.27 22.50
N THR A 58 -9.53 -5.43 21.23
CA THR A 58 -8.62 -5.26 20.10
C THR A 58 -8.34 -3.78 19.82
N ARG A 59 -7.28 -3.50 19.05
CA ARG A 59 -7.00 -2.12 18.63
C ARG A 59 -8.10 -1.60 17.70
N LEU A 60 -8.68 -2.47 16.87
CA LEU A 60 -9.80 -2.11 16.01
C LEU A 60 -11.01 -1.67 16.83
N GLU A 61 -11.41 -2.44 17.83
CA GLU A 61 -12.53 -2.09 18.72
C GLU A 61 -12.30 -0.76 19.43
N HIS A 62 -11.09 -0.51 19.93
CA HIS A 62 -10.76 0.78 20.54
C HIS A 62 -10.88 1.94 19.54
N SER A 63 -10.39 1.77 18.30
CA SER A 63 -10.55 2.78 17.26
C SER A 63 -12.02 3.08 16.95
N LEU A 64 -12.87 2.05 16.87
CA LEU A 64 -14.31 2.20 16.62
C LEU A 64 -15.02 2.98 17.74
N GLN A 65 -14.67 2.72 19.00
CA GLN A 65 -15.22 3.46 20.15
C GLN A 65 -14.90 4.96 20.10
N THR A 66 -13.73 5.34 19.57
CA THR A 66 -13.32 6.76 19.47
C THR A 66 -13.90 7.47 18.24
N ALA A 67 -14.44 6.72 17.28
CA ALA A 67 -15.00 7.26 16.04
C ALA A 67 -16.49 7.62 16.14
N THR A 68 -17.15 7.25 17.25
CA THR A 68 -18.55 7.56 17.59
C THR A 68 -18.66 8.70 18.57
#